data_AF-A0A699ZYC5-F1
#
_entry.id   AF-A0A699ZYC5-F1
#
_cell.length_a   1.000
_cell.length_b   1.000
_cell.length_c   1.000
_cell.angle_alpha   90.00
_cell.angle_beta   90.00
_cell.angle_gamma   90.00
#
_symmetry.space_group_name_H-M   'P 1'
#
loop_
_entity.id
_entity.type
_entity.pdbx_description
1 polymer ?
#
loop_
_entity_poly.entity_id
_entity_poly.type
_entity_poly.pdbx_seq_one_letter_code
_entity_poly.pdbx_strand_id
1 'polypeptide(L)'
;FPCLESRSLQVPVSYINANLGLDLPAPEVASLLQRMQLNASVEAGQAAGEPLLQLHVPPTRSDILHAIDVVEDVAIAYGYNNIPKMIPSTYTQGLELPINQLVELVRAECAMAGYTEVLTWALCSKAENSEHLRRGCSPPGSVVEIGNPATAEFEVCRSTLLAAALKTLGANKDAALPIKLFEASDVILVDSSRAVGARNERRLVA
;
A
#
# COMPACT_ATOMS: atom_id res chain seq x y z
N PHE A 1 -28.18 -30.22 9.77
CA PHE A 1 -26.82 -30.70 10.12
C PHE A 1 -25.80 -29.88 9.36
N PRO A 2 -24.61 -29.57 9.91
CA PRO A 2 -23.58 -28.84 9.17
C PRO A 2 -23.09 -29.67 7.97
N CYS A 3 -22.85 -29.01 6.83
CA CYS A 3 -22.24 -29.64 5.65
C CYS A 3 -20.72 -29.64 5.84
N LEU A 4 -20.15 -30.82 6.13
CA LEU A 4 -18.71 -31.02 6.37
C LEU A 4 -18.02 -31.72 5.21
N GLU A 5 -18.52 -31.49 3.99
CA GLU A 5 -17.99 -32.10 2.78
C GLU A 5 -16.61 -31.51 2.43
N SER A 6 -15.70 -32.36 1.98
CA SER A 6 -14.38 -31.93 1.50
C SER A 6 -14.49 -31.51 0.03
N ARG A 7 -13.81 -30.42 -0.32
CA ARG A 7 -13.77 -29.93 -1.71
C ARG A 7 -12.59 -30.55 -2.44
N SER A 8 -12.81 -30.99 -3.67
CA SER A 8 -11.75 -31.53 -4.52
C SER A 8 -11.12 -30.42 -5.35
N LEU A 9 -9.79 -30.35 -5.37
CA LEU A 9 -9.02 -29.41 -6.18
C LEU A 9 -7.91 -30.15 -6.90
N GLN A 10 -7.64 -29.79 -8.15
CA GLN A 10 -6.54 -30.35 -8.94
C GLN A 10 -5.53 -29.25 -9.24
N VAL A 11 -4.25 -29.52 -8.96
CA VAL A 11 -3.16 -28.57 -9.22
C VAL A 11 -1.98 -29.28 -9.88
N PRO A 12 -1.50 -28.81 -11.05
CA PRO A 12 -0.27 -29.31 -11.65
C PRO A 12 0.95 -28.97 -10.79
N VAL A 13 1.88 -29.92 -10.64
CA VAL A 13 3.14 -29.66 -9.90
C VAL A 13 3.99 -28.60 -10.61
N SER A 14 3.93 -28.57 -11.94
CA SER A 14 4.56 -27.54 -12.79
C SER A 14 4.13 -26.13 -12.41
N TYR A 15 2.84 -25.94 -12.11
CA TYR A 15 2.29 -24.66 -11.65
C TYR A 15 2.89 -24.26 -10.29
N ILE A 16 3.00 -25.19 -9.34
CA ILE A 16 3.57 -24.92 -8.00
C ILE A 16 5.05 -24.51 -8.13
N ASN A 17 5.84 -25.32 -8.84
CA ASN A 17 7.25 -25.08 -9.06
C ASN A 17 7.51 -23.75 -9.79
N ALA A 18 6.71 -23.43 -10.82
CA ALA A 18 6.83 -22.18 -11.56
C ALA A 18 6.57 -20.94 -10.69
N ASN A 19 5.60 -21.00 -9.78
CA ASN A 19 5.31 -19.89 -8.88
C ASN A 19 6.35 -19.73 -7.76
N LEU A 20 6.93 -20.84 -7.28
CA LEU A 20 7.93 -20.81 -6.20
C LEU A 20 9.37 -20.64 -6.70
N GLY A 21 9.61 -20.85 -8.00
CA GLY A 21 10.97 -20.87 -8.54
C GLY A 21 11.78 -22.06 -8.02
N LEU A 22 11.11 -23.19 -7.78
CA LEU A 22 11.70 -24.45 -7.30
C LEU A 22 11.54 -25.54 -8.36
N ASP A 23 12.22 -26.67 -8.16
CA ASP A 23 12.07 -27.87 -8.98
C ASP A 23 11.85 -29.09 -8.07
N LEU A 24 10.73 -29.07 -7.35
CA LEU A 24 10.38 -30.14 -6.40
C LEU A 24 9.65 -31.28 -7.12
N PRO A 25 9.99 -32.56 -6.83
CA PRO A 25 9.26 -33.69 -7.38
C PRO A 25 7.88 -33.84 -6.71
N ALA A 26 6.90 -34.37 -7.44
CA ALA A 26 5.51 -34.51 -6.98
C ALA A 26 5.34 -35.16 -5.58
N PRO A 27 6.07 -36.24 -5.23
CA PRO A 27 5.96 -36.84 -3.90
C PRO A 27 6.44 -35.93 -2.76
N GLU A 28 7.45 -35.10 -3.01
CA GLU A 28 7.95 -34.14 -2.01
C GLU A 28 6.91 -33.03 -1.79
N VAL A 29 6.33 -32.50 -2.87
CA VAL A 29 5.25 -31.51 -2.79
C VAL A 29 4.04 -32.05 -2.03
N ALA A 30 3.63 -33.30 -2.29
CA ALA A 30 2.55 -33.94 -1.55
C ALA A 30 2.87 -34.09 -0.06
N SER A 31 4.12 -34.42 0.30
CA SER A 31 4.56 -34.50 1.70
C SER A 31 4.54 -33.14 2.40
N LEU A 32 4.93 -32.07 1.70
CA LEU A 32 4.85 -30.70 2.20
C LEU A 32 3.41 -30.29 2.48
N LEU A 33 2.49 -30.58 1.55
CA LEU A 33 1.06 -30.32 1.71
C LEU A 33 0.45 -31.10 2.86
N GLN A 34 0.87 -32.36 3.05
CA GLN A 34 0.42 -33.17 4.17
C GLN A 34 0.79 -32.55 5.53
N ARG A 35 1.98 -31.92 5.63
CA ARG A 35 2.40 -31.16 6.84
C ARG A 35 1.49 -29.96 7.12
N MET A 36 0.83 -29.42 6.08
CA MET A 36 -0.17 -28.35 6.17
C MET A 36 -1.60 -28.86 6.31
N GLN A 37 -1.79 -30.14 6.64
CA GLN A 37 -3.09 -30.80 6.76
C GLN A 37 -3.89 -30.84 5.44
N LEU A 38 -3.21 -30.75 4.30
CA LEU A 38 -3.79 -30.95 2.99
C LEU A 38 -3.34 -32.29 2.42
N ASN A 39 -4.28 -33.22 2.36
CA ASN A 39 -4.05 -34.51 1.76
C ASN A 39 -4.04 -34.36 0.23
N ALA A 40 -2.89 -34.62 -0.37
CA ALA A 40 -2.70 -34.65 -1.81
C ALA A 40 -2.34 -36.08 -2.25
N SER A 41 -2.98 -36.54 -3.31
CA SER A 41 -2.61 -37.77 -4.01
C SER A 41 -2.03 -37.42 -5.38
N VAL A 42 -0.99 -38.14 -5.78
CA VAL A 42 -0.34 -37.93 -7.08
C VAL A 42 -1.06 -38.79 -8.11
N GLU A 43 -1.65 -38.16 -9.12
CA GLU A 43 -2.25 -38.84 -10.26
C GLU A 43 -1.36 -38.68 -11.50
N ALA A 44 -1.33 -39.73 -12.34
CA ALA A 44 -0.72 -39.64 -13.65
C ALA A 44 -1.64 -38.81 -14.57
N GLY A 45 -1.15 -37.66 -15.05
CA GLY A 45 -1.97 -36.73 -15.83
C GLY A 45 -2.53 -37.38 -17.11
N GLN A 46 -3.84 -37.20 -17.33
CA GLN A 46 -4.56 -37.80 -18.46
C GLN A 46 -4.21 -37.15 -19.82
N ALA A 47 -3.56 -35.99 -19.81
CA ALA A 47 -3.03 -35.33 -21.00
C ALA A 47 -1.62 -34.82 -20.71
N ALA A 48 -0.65 -35.15 -21.57
CA ALA A 48 0.74 -34.68 -21.56
C ALA A 48 1.73 -35.27 -20.53
N GLY A 49 1.33 -36.18 -19.64
CA GLY A 49 2.29 -36.92 -18.78
C GLY A 49 2.93 -36.09 -17.66
N GLU A 50 2.43 -34.88 -17.38
CA GLU A 50 2.82 -34.12 -16.20
C GLU A 50 2.09 -34.63 -14.94
N PRO A 51 2.74 -34.64 -13.76
CA PRO A 51 2.11 -35.08 -12.53
C PRO A 51 1.08 -34.04 -12.04
N LEU A 52 -0.14 -34.52 -11.77
CA LEU A 52 -1.23 -33.74 -11.20
C LEU A 52 -1.41 -34.11 -9.72
N LEU A 53 -1.60 -33.11 -8.86
CA LEU A 53 -1.97 -33.32 -7.46
C LEU A 53 -3.48 -33.19 -7.32
N GLN A 54 -4.12 -34.29 -6.95
CA GLN A 54 -5.51 -34.33 -6.53
C GLN A 54 -5.58 -34.08 -5.02
N LEU A 55 -6.12 -32.92 -4.64
CA LEU A 55 -6.25 -32.48 -3.26
C LEU A 55 -7.69 -32.67 -2.77
N HIS A 56 -7.81 -33.04 -1.49
CA HIS A 56 -9.06 -32.99 -0.76
C HIS A 56 -8.96 -31.94 0.35
N VAL A 57 -9.53 -30.77 0.08
CA VAL A 57 -9.56 -29.64 0.99
C VAL A 57 -10.58 -29.92 2.10
N PRO A 58 -10.14 -30.08 3.36
CA PRO A 58 -11.04 -30.36 4.46
C PRO A 58 -11.90 -29.13 4.78
N PRO A 59 -13.07 -29.31 5.42
CA PRO A 59 -13.92 -28.19 5.83
C PRO A 59 -13.25 -27.26 6.86
N THR A 60 -12.16 -27.70 7.50
CA THR A 60 -11.32 -26.87 8.38
C THR A 60 -10.48 -25.83 7.64
N ARG A 61 -10.27 -26.00 6.33
CA ARG A 61 -9.49 -25.11 5.45
C ARG A 61 -10.41 -24.37 4.48
N SER A 62 -11.20 -23.44 5.03
CA SER A 62 -12.09 -22.58 4.24
C SER A 62 -11.35 -21.49 3.46
N ASP A 63 -10.09 -21.24 3.81
CA ASP A 63 -9.16 -20.30 3.18
C ASP A 63 -8.72 -20.73 1.78
N ILE A 64 -8.77 -22.02 1.46
CA ILE A 64 -8.33 -22.53 0.16
C ILE A 64 -9.44 -22.37 -0.86
N LEU A 65 -9.30 -21.37 -1.73
CA LEU A 65 -10.27 -21.00 -2.75
C LEU A 65 -9.70 -21.17 -4.17
N HIS A 66 -8.39 -21.19 -4.32
CA HIS A 66 -7.69 -21.24 -5.60
C HIS A 66 -6.40 -22.09 -5.51
N ALA A 67 -5.87 -22.49 -6.66
CA ALA A 67 -4.60 -23.24 -6.74
C ALA A 67 -3.40 -22.49 -6.13
N ILE A 68 -3.48 -21.16 -6.01
CA ILE A 68 -2.40 -20.35 -5.42
C ILE A 68 -2.31 -20.52 -3.90
N ASP A 69 -3.42 -20.85 -3.22
CA ASP A 69 -3.41 -21.10 -1.77
C ASP A 69 -2.68 -22.42 -1.46
N VAL A 70 -2.71 -23.37 -2.40
CA VAL A 70 -1.90 -24.59 -2.34
C VAL A 70 -0.41 -24.27 -2.52
N VAL A 71 -0.09 -23.33 -3.41
CA VAL A 71 1.30 -22.85 -3.60
C VAL A 71 1.83 -22.19 -2.33
N GLU A 72 1.01 -21.37 -1.67
CA GLU A 72 1.34 -20.77 -0.37
C GLU A 72 1.66 -21.83 0.68
N ASP A 73 0.79 -22.84 0.84
CA ASP A 73 1.00 -23.92 1.80
C ASP A 73 2.28 -24.71 1.54
N VAL A 74 2.58 -25.02 0.27
CA VAL A 74 3.86 -25.65 -0.11
C VAL A 74 5.03 -24.78 0.31
N ALA A 75 4.95 -23.48 0.05
CA ALA A 75 6.01 -22.54 0.40
C ALA A 75 6.22 -22.41 1.92
N ILE A 76 5.13 -22.38 2.71
CA ILE A 76 5.19 -22.36 4.17
C ILE A 76 5.84 -23.64 4.69
N ALA A 77 5.41 -24.81 4.20
CA ALA A 77 5.94 -26.10 4.63
C ALA A 77 7.41 -26.29 4.21
N TYR A 78 7.78 -25.81 3.03
CA TYR A 78 9.16 -25.79 2.53
C TYR A 78 10.04 -24.84 3.36
N GLY A 79 9.46 -23.74 3.83
CA GLY A 79 10.11 -22.69 4.60
C GLY A 79 10.67 -21.60 3.68
N TYR A 80 10.15 -20.37 3.81
CA TYR A 80 10.51 -19.26 2.91
C TYR A 80 12.01 -18.96 2.84
N ASN A 81 12.76 -19.20 3.93
CA ASN A 81 14.21 -18.98 3.95
C ASN A 81 15.01 -19.97 3.08
N ASN A 82 14.40 -21.11 2.71
CA ASN A 82 15.01 -22.11 1.84
C ASN A 82 14.78 -21.81 0.35
N ILE A 83 13.85 -20.90 0.02
CA ILE A 83 13.56 -20.52 -1.37
C ILE A 83 14.73 -19.67 -1.90
N PRO A 84 15.34 -20.04 -3.04
CA PRO A 84 16.46 -19.30 -3.59
C PRO A 84 16.01 -17.89 -4.02
N LYS A 85 16.76 -16.88 -3.58
CA LYS A 85 16.52 -15.50 -4.00
C LYS A 85 16.94 -15.33 -5.45
N MET A 86 15.99 -14.96 -6.31
CA MET A 86 16.23 -14.71 -7.74
C MET A 86 15.97 -13.25 -8.09
N ILE A 87 16.77 -12.71 -9.00
CA ILE A 87 16.53 -11.39 -9.59
C ILE A 87 15.70 -11.60 -10.86
N PRO A 88 14.56 -10.91 -11.04
CA PRO A 88 13.79 -10.98 -12.28
C PRO A 88 14.67 -10.64 -13.49
N SER A 89 14.55 -11.43 -14.57
CA SER A 89 15.35 -11.25 -15.79
C SER A 89 14.87 -10.09 -16.68
N THR A 90 13.81 -9.38 -16.27
CA THR A 90 13.23 -8.27 -17.02
C THR A 90 14.00 -6.98 -16.77
N TYR A 91 14.57 -6.40 -17.84
CA TYR A 91 15.16 -5.06 -17.80
C TYR A 91 14.08 -4.00 -18.06
N THR A 92 14.02 -2.99 -17.21
CA THR A 92 13.14 -1.83 -17.38
C THR A 92 13.91 -0.54 -17.14
N GLN A 93 13.52 0.54 -17.82
CA GLN A 93 14.03 1.88 -17.57
C GLN A 93 13.00 2.67 -16.75
N GLY A 94 13.40 3.10 -15.56
CA GLY A 94 12.58 4.01 -14.75
C GLY A 94 12.65 5.44 -15.28
N LEU A 95 11.57 6.20 -15.07
CA LEU A 95 11.54 7.64 -15.26
C LEU A 95 10.94 8.30 -14.02
N GLU A 96 11.48 9.45 -13.65
CA GLU A 96 10.89 10.27 -12.60
C GLU A 96 9.58 10.90 -13.06
N LEU A 97 8.65 11.06 -12.13
CA LEU A 97 7.46 11.85 -12.40
C LEU A 97 7.86 13.34 -12.48
N PRO A 98 7.59 14.07 -13.59
CA PRO A 98 8.12 15.43 -13.79
C PRO A 98 7.81 16.42 -12.66
N ILE A 99 6.64 16.31 -12.03
CA ILE A 99 6.28 17.17 -10.89
C ILE A 99 7.16 16.90 -9.66
N ASN A 100 7.57 15.65 -9.42
CA ASN A 100 8.45 15.34 -8.29
C ASN A 100 9.86 15.86 -8.57
N GLN A 101 10.34 15.72 -9.80
CA GLN A 101 11.63 16.30 -10.22
C GLN A 101 11.66 17.82 -9.99
N LEU A 102 10.61 18.53 -10.41
CA LEU A 102 10.49 19.97 -10.18
C LEU A 102 10.51 20.32 -8.69
N VAL A 103 9.79 19.55 -7.87
CA VAL A 103 9.71 19.80 -6.42
C VAL A 103 11.05 19.59 -5.74
N GLU A 104 11.82 18.58 -6.12
CA GLU A 104 13.18 18.37 -5.59
C GLU A 104 14.10 19.55 -5.91
N LEU A 105 14.01 20.10 -7.13
CA LEU A 105 14.75 21.31 -7.48
C LEU A 105 14.33 22.51 -6.62
N VAL A 106 13.02 22.72 -6.45
CA VAL A 106 12.50 23.81 -5.61
C VAL A 106 12.93 23.65 -4.14
N ARG A 107 12.92 22.42 -3.61
CA ARG A 107 13.40 22.14 -2.25
C ARG A 107 14.87 22.51 -2.09
N ALA A 108 15.71 22.13 -3.04
CA ALA A 108 17.12 22.49 -3.04
C ALA A 108 17.34 24.01 -3.04
N GLU A 109 16.60 24.75 -3.87
CA GLU A 109 16.68 26.21 -3.92
C GLU A 109 16.21 26.87 -2.62
N CYS A 110 15.12 26.40 -2.02
CA CYS A 110 14.65 26.90 -0.72
C CYS A 110 15.68 26.66 0.40
N ALA A 111 16.30 25.48 0.41
CA ALA A 111 17.37 25.16 1.36
C ALA A 111 18.60 26.07 1.15
N MET A 112 19.02 26.29 -0.10
CA MET A 112 20.12 27.22 -0.42
C MET A 112 19.80 28.68 -0.07
N ALA A 113 18.52 29.08 -0.11
CA ALA A 113 18.05 30.38 0.35
C ALA A 113 17.99 30.52 1.89
N GLY A 114 18.38 29.47 2.63
CA GLY A 114 18.44 29.45 4.09
C GLY A 114 17.10 29.20 4.78
N TYR A 115 16.14 28.59 4.09
CA TYR A 115 14.91 28.09 4.70
C TYR A 115 15.08 26.64 5.17
N THR A 116 14.38 26.27 6.24
CA THR A 116 14.35 24.92 6.79
C THR A 116 13.07 24.22 6.37
N GLU A 117 13.18 23.02 5.77
CA GLU A 117 11.99 22.27 5.37
C GLU A 117 11.23 21.74 6.58
N VAL A 118 9.91 21.81 6.55
CA VAL A 118 9.01 21.22 7.55
C VAL A 118 8.10 20.20 6.90
N LEU A 119 7.72 19.19 7.68
CA LEU A 119 6.77 18.16 7.27
C LEU A 119 5.54 18.22 8.17
N THR A 120 4.42 18.65 7.62
CA THR A 120 3.19 18.84 8.38
C THR A 120 2.11 17.82 8.03
N TRP A 121 1.14 17.66 8.93
CA TRP A 121 0.01 16.76 8.71
C TRP A 121 -0.83 17.19 7.51
N ALA A 122 -1.28 16.22 6.73
CA ALA A 122 -2.24 16.43 5.64
C ALA A 122 -3.67 16.65 6.15
N LEU A 123 -3.95 16.23 7.39
CA LEU A 123 -5.23 16.40 8.06
C LEU A 123 -5.13 17.51 9.11
N CYS A 124 -6.20 18.28 9.26
CA CYS A 124 -6.31 19.37 10.23
C CYS A 124 -7.77 19.55 10.66
N SER A 125 -7.99 20.38 11.69
CA SER A 125 -9.34 20.80 12.07
C SER A 125 -9.94 21.75 11.03
N LYS A 126 -11.27 21.82 10.94
CA LYS A 126 -11.98 22.81 10.11
C LYS A 126 -11.58 24.25 10.49
N ALA A 127 -11.41 24.48 11.79
CA ALA A 127 -11.05 25.77 12.36
C ALA A 127 -9.64 26.21 11.90
N GLU A 128 -8.64 25.34 11.98
CA GLU A 128 -7.27 25.64 11.54
C GLU A 128 -7.21 25.92 10.03
N ASN A 129 -7.95 25.16 9.21
CA ASN A 129 -7.90 25.27 7.76
C ASN A 129 -8.59 26.55 7.23
N SER A 130 -9.57 27.11 7.96
CA SER A 130 -10.40 28.23 7.49
C SER A 130 -10.53 29.38 8.51
N GLU A 131 -11.09 29.11 9.69
CA GLU A 131 -11.48 30.12 10.69
C GLU A 131 -10.26 30.89 11.23
N HIS A 132 -9.22 30.17 11.66
CA HIS A 132 -8.00 30.76 12.22
C HIS A 132 -7.24 31.61 11.18
N LEU A 133 -7.39 31.29 9.90
CA LEU A 133 -6.80 32.05 8.79
C LEU A 133 -7.66 33.26 8.36
N ARG A 134 -8.80 33.50 9.00
CA ARG A 134 -9.76 34.56 8.66
C ARG A 134 -10.22 34.52 7.19
N ARG A 135 -10.30 33.32 6.60
CA ARG A 135 -10.73 33.13 5.21
C ARG A 135 -12.25 32.95 5.06
N GLY A 136 -13.00 33.19 6.14
CA GLY A 136 -14.44 32.89 6.23
C GLY A 136 -14.68 31.40 6.51
N CYS A 137 -15.92 31.06 6.93
CA CYS A 137 -16.31 29.67 7.02
C CYS A 137 -16.43 29.09 5.61
N SER A 138 -15.60 28.10 5.31
CA SER A 138 -15.69 27.29 4.10
C SER A 138 -17.13 26.74 3.98
N PRO A 139 -17.89 27.06 2.92
CA PRO A 139 -19.25 26.53 2.77
C PRO A 139 -19.21 25.00 2.71
N PRO A 140 -20.28 24.30 3.12
CA PRO A 140 -20.33 22.84 3.03
C PRO A 140 -19.93 22.35 1.63
N GLY A 141 -18.98 21.40 1.57
CA GLY A 141 -18.46 20.85 0.31
C GLY A 141 -17.35 21.65 -0.38
N SER A 142 -16.79 22.69 0.25
CA SER A 142 -15.63 23.42 -0.29
C SER A 142 -14.27 22.84 0.12
N VAL A 143 -14.26 21.92 1.08
CA VAL A 143 -13.10 21.16 1.55
C VAL A 143 -13.45 19.67 1.62
N VAL A 144 -12.44 18.80 1.54
CA VAL A 144 -12.64 17.36 1.71
C VAL A 144 -12.72 17.04 3.20
N GLU A 145 -13.88 16.55 3.62
CA GLU A 145 -14.16 16.22 5.02
C GLU A 145 -14.02 14.72 5.30
N ILE A 146 -13.52 14.39 6.50
CA ILE A 146 -13.44 13.02 6.98
C ILE A 146 -14.78 12.66 7.63
N GLY A 147 -15.41 11.58 7.16
CA GLY A 147 -16.77 11.22 7.59
C GLY A 147 -16.91 10.80 9.06
N ASN A 148 -15.86 10.20 9.64
CA ASN A 148 -15.84 9.79 11.05
C ASN A 148 -14.45 10.07 11.66
N PRO A 149 -14.13 11.34 11.98
CA PRO A 149 -12.81 11.72 12.45
C PRO A 149 -12.62 11.26 13.91
N ALA A 150 -11.46 10.64 14.19
CA ALA A 150 -11.14 10.17 15.54
C ALA A 150 -10.85 11.32 16.53
N THR A 151 -10.32 12.43 16.02
CA THR A 151 -10.00 13.63 16.80
C THR A 151 -10.43 14.88 16.03
N ALA A 152 -10.65 15.98 16.77
CA ALA A 152 -10.96 17.29 16.16
C ALA A 152 -9.82 17.81 15.26
N GLU A 153 -8.58 17.35 15.46
CA GLU A 153 -7.45 17.71 14.61
C GLU A 153 -7.48 17.02 13.23
N PHE A 154 -8.38 16.05 12.99
CA PHE A 154 -8.45 15.27 11.75
C PHE A 154 -9.81 15.34 11.05
N GLU A 155 -10.48 16.50 11.13
CA GLU A 155 -11.80 16.71 10.53
C GLU A 155 -11.76 16.87 9.00
N VAL A 156 -10.71 17.48 8.47
CA VAL A 156 -10.59 17.79 7.03
C VAL A 156 -9.19 17.56 6.50
N CYS A 157 -9.10 17.32 5.19
CA CYS A 157 -7.85 17.42 4.46
C CYS A 157 -7.47 18.90 4.28
N ARG A 158 -6.19 19.22 4.47
CA ARG A 158 -5.66 20.58 4.32
C ARG A 158 -5.88 21.09 2.88
N SER A 159 -6.42 22.31 2.76
CA SER A 159 -6.55 23.00 1.47
C SER A 159 -5.42 24.02 1.24
N THR A 160 -4.57 24.21 2.25
CA THR A 160 -3.43 25.13 2.26
C THR A 160 -2.33 24.60 3.18
N LEU A 161 -1.06 24.87 2.84
CA LEU A 161 0.08 24.54 3.71
C LEU A 161 0.31 25.60 4.81
N LEU A 162 -0.27 26.79 4.65
CA LEU A 162 -0.02 27.94 5.53
C LEU A 162 -0.46 27.69 6.98
N ALA A 163 -1.64 27.08 7.19
CA ALA A 163 -2.15 26.81 8.52
C ALA A 163 -1.15 25.99 9.36
N ALA A 164 -0.63 24.93 8.74
CA ALA A 164 0.31 24.04 9.40
C ALA A 164 1.70 24.66 9.57
N ALA A 165 2.19 25.44 8.59
CA ALA A 165 3.42 26.22 8.73
C ALA A 165 3.35 27.21 9.91
N LEU A 166 2.22 27.90 10.08
CA LEU A 166 1.97 28.79 11.23
C LEU A 166 1.87 28.02 12.54
N LYS A 167 1.28 26.82 12.55
CA LYS A 167 1.27 25.92 13.74
C LYS A 167 2.69 25.54 14.14
N THR A 168 3.54 25.20 13.17
CA THR A 168 4.96 24.90 13.40
C THR A 168 5.72 26.10 13.95
N LEU A 169 5.52 27.30 13.38
CA LEU A 169 6.10 28.53 13.91
C LEU A 169 5.62 28.81 15.34
N GLY A 170 4.32 28.61 15.60
CA GLY A 170 3.71 28.78 16.90
C GLY A 170 4.22 27.81 17.97
N ALA A 171 4.61 26.60 17.58
CA ALA A 171 5.22 25.60 18.46
C ALA A 171 6.72 25.85 18.73
N ASN A 172 7.38 26.67 17.89
CA ASN A 172 8.82 26.94 17.96
C ASN A 172 9.12 28.42 18.26
N LYS A 173 8.26 29.11 19.01
CA LYS A 173 8.43 30.53 19.36
C LYS A 173 9.72 30.84 20.12
N ASP A 174 10.23 29.86 20.85
CA ASP A 174 11.46 29.98 21.64
C ASP A 174 12.74 29.72 20.82
N ALA A 175 12.61 29.35 19.54
CA ALA A 175 13.76 29.14 18.67
C ALA A 175 14.44 30.47 18.28
N ALA A 176 15.72 30.39 17.95
CA ALA A 176 16.50 31.58 17.58
C ALA A 176 15.93 32.24 16.31
N LEU A 177 15.76 33.56 16.37
CA LEU A 177 15.29 34.35 15.24
C LEU A 177 16.45 34.71 14.29
N PRO A 178 16.20 34.85 12.98
CA PRO A 178 14.92 34.67 12.29
C PRO A 178 14.62 33.19 11.98
N ILE A 179 13.35 32.78 12.15
CA ILE A 179 12.88 31.44 11.74
C ILE A 179 12.38 31.53 10.29
N LYS A 180 12.95 30.72 9.41
CA LYS A 180 12.55 30.59 8.00
C LYS A 180 12.16 29.15 7.72
N LEU A 181 10.90 28.89 7.43
CA LEU A 181 10.37 27.55 7.20
C LEU A 181 9.81 27.45 5.79
N PHE A 182 9.93 26.29 5.16
CA PHE A 182 9.24 26.02 3.91
C PHE A 182 8.68 24.61 3.88
N GLU A 183 7.68 24.36 3.05
CA GLU A 183 7.15 23.02 2.76
C GLU A 183 6.68 22.97 1.30
N ALA A 184 7.07 21.93 0.58
CA ALA A 184 6.63 21.66 -0.79
C ALA A 184 5.85 20.34 -0.85
N SER A 185 4.53 20.41 -0.66
CA SER A 185 3.67 19.23 -0.48
C SER A 185 2.29 19.40 -1.12
N ASP A 186 1.55 18.31 -1.20
CA ASP A 186 0.18 18.32 -1.74
C ASP A 186 -0.82 18.93 -0.74
N VAL A 187 -1.77 19.69 -1.30
CA VAL A 187 -3.04 20.03 -0.68
C VAL A 187 -4.17 19.33 -1.41
N ILE A 188 -5.30 19.13 -0.73
CA ILE A 188 -6.45 18.43 -1.27
C ILE A 188 -7.55 19.45 -1.56
N LEU A 189 -8.07 19.45 -2.78
CA LEU A 189 -9.12 20.34 -3.25
C LEU A 189 -10.31 19.53 -3.74
N VAL A 190 -11.52 20.01 -3.47
CA VAL A 190 -12.74 19.42 -4.05
C VAL A 190 -12.76 19.69 -5.55
N ASP A 191 -12.99 18.64 -6.35
CA ASP A 191 -13.02 18.71 -7.80
C ASP A 191 -14.02 17.68 -8.35
N SER A 192 -15.21 18.16 -8.71
CA SER A 192 -16.29 17.33 -9.25
C SER A 192 -16.01 16.77 -10.66
N SER A 193 -14.97 17.26 -11.34
CA SER A 193 -14.54 16.70 -12.62
C SER A 193 -13.76 15.39 -12.47
N ARG A 194 -13.28 15.08 -11.25
CA ARG A 194 -12.56 13.83 -10.94
C ARG A 194 -13.52 12.76 -10.47
N ALA A 195 -13.23 11.51 -10.84
CA ALA A 195 -14.04 10.36 -10.44
C ALA A 195 -14.17 10.21 -8.91
N VAL A 196 -13.14 10.62 -8.16
CA VAL A 196 -13.12 10.56 -6.68
C VAL A 196 -13.66 11.85 -6.03
N GLY A 197 -14.09 12.84 -6.80
CA GLY A 197 -14.63 14.12 -6.30
C GLY A 197 -13.60 15.09 -5.70
N ALA A 198 -12.31 14.76 -5.75
CA ALA A 198 -11.22 15.56 -5.22
C ALA A 198 -9.95 15.43 -6.08
N ARG A 199 -9.02 16.37 -5.92
CA ARG A 199 -7.69 16.33 -6.53
C ARG A 199 -6.60 16.79 -5.56
N ASN A 200 -5.40 16.25 -5.75
CA ASN A 200 -4.20 16.77 -5.12
C ASN A 200 -3.60 17.88 -5.98
N GLU A 201 -3.08 18.92 -5.31
CA GLU A 201 -2.34 20.00 -5.94
C GLU A 201 -1.04 20.25 -5.16
N ARG A 202 0.10 20.12 -5.84
CA ARG A 202 1.41 20.40 -5.25
C ARG A 202 1.57 21.89 -5.05
N ARG A 203 1.81 22.31 -3.80
CA ARG A 203 2.04 23.72 -3.42
C ARG A 203 3.35 23.88 -2.68
N LEU A 204 3.89 25.09 -2.73
CA LEU A 204 5.00 25.54 -1.90
C LEU A 204 4.47 26.60 -0.92
N VAL A 205 4.87 26.50 0.35
CA VAL A 205 4.84 27.60 1.31
C VAL A 205 6.27 27.87 1.75
N ALA A 206 6.66 29.13 1.85
CA ALA A 206 7.94 29.60 2.36
C ALA A 206 7.72 30.98 3.00
#